data_AF-A0A1E5QX39-F1
#
_entry.id   AF-A0A1E5QX39-F1
#
_cell.length_a   1.000
_cell.length_b   1.000
_cell.length_c   1.000
_cell.angle_alpha   90.00
_cell.angle_beta   90.00
_cell.angle_gamma   90.00
#
_symmetry.space_group_name_H-M   'P 1'
#
loop_
_entity.id
_entity.type
_entity.pdbx_description
1 polymer ?
#
loop_
_entity_poly.entity_id
_entity_poly.type
_entity_poly.pdbx_seq_one_letter_code
_entity_poly.pdbx_strand_id
1 'polypeptide(L)'
;MSKDLKLQTANLYLNISDEWLEKLDNLAMEKEQNIEQLVLDIIGNYLSDSQLSLENNQRLEEYQNLNQRLEVLEKKDYQIERLTTKLEIIEKLVATLQTKAIKEDNTSSNQDWDDEFEDEPDEVLTDFLL
;
A
#
# COMPACT_ATOMS: atom_id res chain seq x y z
N MET A 1 -26.98 -2.43 -30.97
CA MET A 1 -26.69 -3.42 -32.03
C MET A 1 -26.47 -4.75 -31.35
N SER A 2 -27.45 -5.66 -31.43
CA SER A 2 -27.33 -7.01 -30.86
C SER A 2 -26.41 -7.81 -31.77
N LYS A 3 -25.23 -8.20 -31.26
CA LYS A 3 -24.38 -9.17 -31.95
C LYS A 3 -25.01 -10.54 -31.70
N ASP A 4 -25.66 -11.09 -32.72
CA ASP A 4 -26.04 -12.50 -32.71
C ASP A 4 -24.78 -13.34 -32.55
N LEU A 5 -24.60 -13.90 -31.35
CA LEU A 5 -23.61 -14.94 -31.08
C LEU A 5 -24.06 -16.18 -31.86
N LYS A 6 -23.56 -16.33 -33.09
CA LYS A 6 -23.58 -17.61 -33.79
C LYS A 6 -22.77 -18.60 -32.94
N LEU A 7 -23.45 -19.38 -32.12
CA LEU A 7 -22.87 -20.51 -31.41
C LEU A 7 -22.40 -21.52 -32.48
N GLN A 8 -21.10 -21.47 -32.81
CA GLN A 8 -20.46 -22.55 -33.55
C GLN A 8 -20.35 -23.72 -32.58
N THR A 9 -21.22 -24.72 -32.75
CA THR A 9 -21.13 -25.97 -31.99
C THR A 9 -19.91 -26.73 -32.48
N ALA A 10 -18.84 -26.71 -31.69
CA ALA A 10 -17.66 -27.51 -31.95
C ALA A 10 -17.93 -28.96 -31.52
N ASN A 11 -17.81 -29.91 -32.45
CA ASN A 11 -17.89 -31.33 -32.11
C ASN A 11 -16.55 -31.76 -31.53
N LEU A 12 -16.53 -32.10 -30.24
CA LEU A 12 -15.35 -32.60 -29.54
C LEU A 12 -15.42 -34.12 -29.45
N TYR A 13 -14.37 -34.80 -29.88
CA TYR A 13 -14.23 -36.24 -29.71
C TYR A 13 -13.22 -36.51 -28.60
N LEU A 14 -13.68 -37.12 -27.51
CA LEU A 14 -12.85 -37.49 -26.37
C LEU A 14 -12.51 -38.97 -26.48
N ASN A 15 -11.22 -39.29 -26.52
CA ASN A 15 -10.76 -40.67 -26.40
C ASN A 15 -10.48 -40.95 -24.92
N ILE A 16 -11.35 -41.73 -24.29
CA ILE A 16 -11.29 -42.08 -22.86
C ILE A 16 -11.33 -43.60 -22.76
N SER A 17 -10.60 -44.17 -21.79
CA SER A 17 -10.62 -45.63 -21.58
C SER A 17 -11.99 -46.10 -21.09
N ASP A 18 -12.35 -47.34 -21.41
CA ASP A 18 -13.64 -47.95 -21.04
C ASP A 18 -13.96 -47.84 -19.54
N GLU A 19 -12.96 -48.00 -18.65
CA GLU A 19 -13.15 -47.86 -17.19
C GLU A 19 -13.68 -46.47 -16.79
N TRP A 20 -13.19 -45.41 -17.45
CA TRP A 20 -13.62 -44.04 -17.17
C TRP A 20 -14.97 -43.73 -17.82
N LEU A 21 -15.26 -44.36 -18.96
CA LEU A 21 -16.54 -44.25 -19.65
C LEU A 21 -17.67 -44.86 -18.80
N GLU A 22 -17.43 -46.05 -18.23
CA GLU A 22 -18.36 -46.70 -17.30
C GLU A 22 -18.60 -45.87 -16.03
N LYS A 23 -17.56 -45.25 -15.46
CA LYS A 23 -17.70 -44.33 -14.33
C LYS A 23 -18.53 -43.10 -14.69
N LEU A 24 -18.33 -42.53 -15.88
CA LEU A 24 -19.10 -41.40 -16.38
C LEU A 24 -20.58 -41.78 -16.62
N ASP A 25 -20.85 -42.95 -17.18
CA ASP A 25 -22.21 -43.47 -17.38
C ASP A 25 -22.92 -43.67 -16.03
N ASN A 26 -22.24 -44.29 -15.06
CA ASN A 26 -22.79 -44.47 -13.70
C ASN A 26 -23.12 -43.12 -13.04
N LEU A 27 -22.23 -42.13 -13.20
CA LEU A 27 -22.40 -40.80 -12.64
C LEU A 27 -23.51 -40.00 -13.36
N ALA A 28 -23.68 -40.22 -14.66
CA ALA A 28 -24.78 -39.67 -15.45
C ALA A 28 -26.14 -40.27 -15.02
N MET A 29 -26.18 -41.57 -14.76
CA MET A 29 -27.36 -42.24 -14.21
C MET A 29 -27.71 -41.74 -12.81
N GLU A 30 -26.73 -41.60 -11.92
CA GLU A 30 -26.93 -41.09 -10.55
C GLU A 30 -27.51 -39.67 -10.55
N LYS A 31 -27.08 -38.84 -11.50
CA LYS A 31 -27.53 -37.45 -11.62
C LYS A 31 -28.77 -37.27 -12.51
N GLU A 32 -29.32 -38.36 -13.04
CA GLU A 32 -30.45 -38.35 -13.99
C GLU A 32 -30.22 -37.42 -15.20
N GLN A 33 -28.99 -37.38 -15.71
CA GLN A 33 -28.56 -36.50 -16.80
C GLN A 33 -28.00 -37.29 -17.98
N ASN A 34 -28.07 -36.69 -19.18
CA ASN A 34 -27.37 -37.23 -20.35
C ASN A 34 -25.86 -37.02 -20.20
N ILE A 35 -25.06 -38.00 -20.65
CA ILE A 35 -23.59 -37.94 -20.56
C ILE A 35 -22.99 -36.70 -21.24
N GLU A 36 -23.54 -36.25 -22.38
CA GLU A 36 -23.09 -35.05 -23.08
C GLU A 36 -23.31 -33.80 -22.22
N GLN A 37 -24.48 -33.69 -21.59
CA GLN A 37 -24.80 -32.57 -20.71
C GLN A 37 -23.91 -32.60 -19.47
N LEU A 38 -23.69 -33.78 -18.89
CA LEU A 38 -22.81 -33.94 -17.73
C LEU A 38 -21.37 -33.52 -18.05
N VAL A 39 -20.83 -33.95 -19.19
CA VAL A 39 -19.47 -33.58 -19.63
C VAL A 39 -19.37 -32.07 -19.88
N LEU A 40 -20.38 -31.47 -20.53
CA LEU A 40 -20.43 -30.01 -20.72
C LEU A 40 -20.49 -29.26 -19.39
N ASP A 41 -21.28 -29.72 -18.43
CA ASP A 41 -21.39 -29.12 -17.11
C ASP A 41 -20.06 -29.23 -16.34
N ILE A 42 -19.38 -30.38 -16.41
CA ILE A 42 -18.06 -30.57 -15.78
C ILE A 42 -17.03 -29.62 -16.39
N ILE A 43 -16.97 -29.52 -17.73
CA ILE A 43 -16.05 -28.61 -18.43
C ILE A 43 -16.37 -27.16 -18.08
N GLY A 44 -17.66 -26.79 -18.06
CA GLY A 44 -18.12 -25.46 -17.69
C GLY A 44 -17.68 -25.08 -16.28
N ASN A 45 -17.93 -25.96 -15.30
CA ASN A 45 -17.53 -25.74 -13.92
C ASN A 45 -16.01 -25.61 -13.77
N TYR A 46 -15.23 -26.48 -14.42
CA TYR A 46 -13.77 -26.41 -14.38
C TYR A 46 -13.24 -25.10 -14.96
N LEU A 47 -13.81 -24.63 -16.07
CA LEU A 47 -13.42 -23.36 -16.69
C LEU A 47 -13.82 -22.16 -15.80
N SER A 48 -15.00 -22.18 -15.20
CA SER A 48 -15.45 -21.16 -14.26
C SER A 48 -14.58 -21.09 -13.01
N ASP A 49 -14.25 -22.23 -12.40
CA ASP A 49 -13.37 -22.30 -11.23
C ASP A 49 -11.96 -21.81 -11.56
N SER A 50 -11.45 -22.18 -12.74
CA SER A 50 -10.15 -21.71 -13.24
C SER A 50 -10.14 -20.19 -13.45
N GLN A 51 -11.21 -19.62 -14.03
CA GLN A 51 -11.35 -18.18 -14.20
C GLN A 51 -11.41 -17.46 -12.85
N LEU A 52 -12.22 -17.95 -11.91
CA LEU A 52 -12.32 -17.39 -10.56
C LEU A 52 -10.97 -17.45 -9.82
N SER A 53 -10.22 -18.53 -9.98
CA SER A 53 -8.87 -18.68 -9.42
C SER A 53 -7.91 -17.65 -10.01
N LEU A 54 -7.91 -17.49 -11.34
CA LEU A 54 -7.07 -16.50 -12.02
C LEU A 54 -7.38 -15.07 -11.57
N GLU A 55 -8.66 -14.69 -11.51
CA GLU A 55 -9.10 -13.36 -11.07
C GLU A 55 -8.75 -13.11 -9.59
N ASN A 56 -8.83 -14.14 -8.73
CA ASN A 56 -8.40 -14.02 -7.34
C ASN A 56 -6.89 -13.86 -7.20
N ASN A 57 -6.10 -14.60 -7.99
CA ASN A 57 -4.65 -14.48 -7.98
C ASN A 57 -4.19 -13.08 -8.45
N GLN A 58 -4.83 -12.54 -9.49
CA GLN A 58 -4.56 -11.17 -9.96
C GLN A 58 -4.89 -10.13 -8.88
N ARG A 59 -6.06 -10.24 -8.23
CA ARG A 59 -6.43 -9.34 -7.13
C ARG A 59 -5.48 -9.43 -5.94
N LEU A 60 -4.96 -10.62 -5.63
CA LEU A 60 -3.97 -10.81 -4.58
C LEU A 60 -2.65 -10.09 -4.90
N GLU A 61 -2.20 -10.18 -6.16
CA GLU A 61 -1.00 -9.48 -6.63
C GLU A 61 -1.17 -7.95 -6.56
N GLU A 62 -2.33 -7.43 -7.00
CA GLU A 62 -2.66 -6.01 -6.88
C GLU A 62 -2.67 -5.54 -5.42
N TYR A 63 -3.25 -6.34 -4.51
CA TYR A 63 -3.26 -6.03 -3.09
C TYR A 63 -1.86 -5.97 -2.49
N GLN A 64 -0.98 -6.92 -2.84
CA GLN A 64 0.41 -6.93 -2.39
C GLN A 64 1.18 -5.71 -2.89
N ASN A 65 0.99 -5.35 -4.17
CA ASN A 65 1.61 -4.16 -4.74
C ASN A 65 1.14 -2.88 -4.03
N LEU A 66 -0.17 -2.77 -3.78
CA LEU A 66 -0.73 -1.62 -3.07
C LEU A 66 -0.16 -1.51 -1.66
N ASN A 67 0.01 -2.63 -0.96
CA ASN A 67 0.55 -2.64 0.40
C ASN A 67 2.04 -2.23 0.43
N GLN A 68 2.84 -2.67 -0.54
CA GLN A 68 4.23 -2.21 -0.70
C GLN A 68 4.29 -0.70 -0.96
N ARG A 69 3.37 -0.19 -1.80
CA ARG A 69 3.32 1.24 -2.11
C ARG A 69 2.88 2.07 -0.91
N LEU A 70 1.99 1.54 -0.08
CA LEU A 70 1.57 2.16 1.18
C LEU A 70 2.76 2.30 2.14
N GLU A 71 3.53 1.23 2.34
CA GLU A 71 4.73 1.25 3.22
C GLU A 71 5.76 2.30 2.75
N VAL A 72 5.95 2.45 1.43
CA VAL A 72 6.82 3.47 0.86
C VAL A 72 6.28 4.88 1.13
N LEU A 73 4.97 5.09 1.05
CA LEU A 73 4.34 6.38 1.32
C LEU A 73 4.45 6.76 2.80
N GLU A 74 4.19 5.82 3.72
CA GLU A 74 4.33 6.06 5.16
C GLU A 74 5.77 6.47 5.53
N LYS A 75 6.78 5.80 4.95
CA LYS A 75 8.19 6.19 5.14
C LYS A 75 8.48 7.59 4.64
N LYS A 76 7.91 7.99 3.51
CA LYS A 76 8.07 9.34 2.96
C LYS A 76 7.37 10.38 3.82
N ASP A 77 6.20 10.06 4.36
CA ASP A 77 5.44 10.96 5.23
C ASP A 77 6.22 11.27 6.52
N TYR A 78 6.79 10.24 7.16
CA TYR A 78 7.68 10.41 8.30
C TYR A 78 8.92 11.27 7.98
N GLN A 79 9.50 11.11 6.78
CA GLN A 79 10.62 11.94 6.35
C GLN A 79 10.21 13.40 6.16
N ILE A 80 9.03 13.65 5.60
CA ILE A 80 8.47 14.99 5.43
C ILE A 80 8.25 15.63 6.80
N GLU A 81 7.60 14.95 7.73
CA GLU A 81 7.37 15.45 9.09
C GLU A 81 8.70 15.84 9.77
N ARG A 82 9.70 14.96 9.71
CA ARG A 82 11.04 15.22 10.25
C ARG A 82 11.71 16.43 9.60
N LEU A 83 11.57 16.60 8.29
CA LEU A 83 12.13 17.75 7.57
C LEU A 83 11.40 19.04 7.94
N THR A 84 10.08 19.00 8.09
CA THR A 84 9.27 20.14 8.54
C THR A 84 9.70 20.59 9.93
N THR A 85 9.87 19.68 10.89
CA THR A 85 10.35 20.03 12.24
C THR A 85 11.74 20.66 12.20
N LYS A 86 12.65 20.14 11.36
CA LYS A 86 13.99 20.74 11.21
C LYS A 86 13.91 22.15 10.63
N LEU A 87 13.02 22.37 9.67
CA LEU A 87 12.82 23.68 9.05
C LEU A 87 12.28 24.68 10.07
N GLU A 88 11.28 24.29 10.87
CA GLU A 88 10.75 25.14 11.95
C GLU A 88 11.83 25.53 12.98
N ILE A 89 12.71 24.59 13.35
CA ILE A 89 13.84 24.88 14.26
C ILE A 89 14.78 25.91 13.63
N ILE A 90 15.11 25.75 12.35
CA ILE A 90 15.98 26.68 11.63
C ILE A 90 15.32 28.06 11.54
N GLU A 91 14.02 28.13 11.24
CA GLU A 91 13.28 29.40 11.19
C GLU A 91 13.31 30.13 12.54
N LYS A 92 13.10 29.41 13.64
CA LYS A 92 13.21 29.98 15.00
C LYS A 92 14.62 30.49 15.30
N LEU A 93 15.66 29.70 14.99
CA LEU A 93 17.05 30.11 15.19
C LEU A 93 17.40 31.36 14.38
N VAL A 94 16.97 31.43 13.12
CA VAL A 94 17.17 32.62 12.27
C VAL A 94 16.46 33.84 12.86
N ALA A 95 15.23 33.69 13.32
CA ALA A 95 14.51 34.78 13.98
C ALA A 95 15.23 35.25 15.27
N THR A 96 15.74 34.33 16.08
CA THR A 96 16.55 34.64 17.27
C THR A 96 17.85 35.37 16.90
N LEU A 97 18.55 34.95 15.85
CA LEU A 97 19.77 35.63 15.40
C LEU A 97 19.49 37.03 14.86
N GLN A 98 18.41 37.21 14.09
CA GLN A 98 18.01 38.52 13.58
C GLN A 98 17.64 39.48 14.72
N THR A 99 16.88 39.00 15.72
CA THR A 99 16.55 39.82 16.90
C THR A 99 17.77 40.14 17.77
N LYS A 100 18.75 39.23 17.86
CA LYS A 100 20.02 39.47 18.55
C LYS A 100 20.87 40.53 17.82
N ALA A 101 20.98 40.43 16.50
CA ALA A 101 21.69 41.43 15.68
C ALA A 101 21.07 42.84 15.82
N ILE A 102 19.74 42.94 15.87
CA ILE A 102 19.04 44.21 16.09
C ILE A 102 19.28 44.78 17.51
N LYS A 103 19.41 43.92 18.52
CA LYS A 103 19.74 44.35 19.90
C LYS A 103 21.18 44.84 20.02
N GLU A 104 22.13 44.20 19.35
CA GLU A 104 23.55 44.61 19.34
C GLU A 104 23.75 45.95 18.61
N ASP A 105 23.00 46.23 17.53
CA ASP A 105 23.04 47.54 16.85
C ASP A 105 22.45 48.67 17.73
N ASN A 106 21.38 48.40 18.47
CA ASN A 106 20.72 49.39 19.35
C ASN A 106 21.43 49.61 20.71
N THR A 107 22.43 48.81 21.06
CA THR A 107 23.24 49.00 22.29
C THR A 107 24.54 49.76 22.03
N SER A 108 24.76 50.26 20.81
CA SER A 108 25.92 51.09 20.44
C SER A 108 25.76 52.59 20.79
N SER A 109 24.70 52.98 21.51
CA SER A 109 24.57 54.33 22.05
C SER A 109 24.18 54.32 23.55
N ASN A 110 25.17 54.67 24.37
CA ASN A 110 25.10 55.01 25.79
C ASN A 110 24.60 53.91 26.75
N GLN A 111 25.55 53.19 27.36
CA GLN A 111 25.39 52.83 28.77
C GLN A 111 26.78 52.76 29.42
N ASP A 112 26.95 53.59 30.46
CA ASP A 112 28.14 53.69 31.29
C ASP A 112 28.55 52.33 31.86
N TRP A 113 29.86 52.08 31.84
CA TRP A 113 30.50 50.98 32.53
C TRP A 113 30.48 51.31 34.03
N ASP A 114 29.53 50.73 34.76
CA ASP A 114 29.59 50.67 36.22
C ASP A 114 29.70 49.19 36.63
N ASP A 115 30.73 48.93 37.42
CA ASP A 115 31.28 47.63 37.81
C ASP A 115 30.29 46.78 38.62
N GLU A 116 29.95 45.57 38.14
CA GLU A 116 29.79 44.35 38.95
C GLU A 116 29.58 43.14 38.03
N PHE A 117 30.69 42.53 37.61
CA PHE A 117 30.70 41.19 37.00
C PHE A 117 30.54 40.13 38.09
N GLU A 118 29.29 39.77 38.42
CA GLU A 118 28.97 38.43 38.92
C GLU A 118 28.39 37.61 37.76
N ASP A 119 29.29 37.09 36.92
CA ASP A 119 28.97 36.02 35.95
C ASP A 119 28.73 34.71 36.73
N GLU A 120 27.52 34.54 37.25
CA GLU A 120 27.01 33.19 37.52
C GLU A 120 26.56 32.57 36.19
N PRO A 121 27.05 31.38 35.79
CA PRO A 121 26.47 30.67 34.67
C PRO A 121 25.09 30.14 35.07
N ASP A 122 24.03 30.62 34.41
CA ASP A 122 22.68 30.05 34.53
C ASP A 122 22.69 28.58 34.08
N GLU A 123 22.87 27.65 35.02
CA GLU A 123 22.69 26.22 34.85
C GLU A 123 21.19 25.90 34.66
N VAL A 124 20.66 26.08 33.45
CA VAL A 124 19.31 25.59 33.12
C VAL A 124 19.29 24.87 31.78
N LEU A 125 20.00 23.74 31.67
CA LEU A 125 19.77 22.74 30.61
C LEU A 125 20.09 21.29 31.07
N THR A 126 19.85 20.93 32.33
CA THR A 126 20.02 19.54 32.82
C THR A 126 18.71 18.74 32.92
N ASP A 127 17.55 19.35 32.69
CA ASP A 127 16.25 18.72 32.99
C ASP A 127 15.48 18.12 31.80
N PHE A 128 16.13 17.93 30.64
CA PHE A 128 15.52 17.29 29.46
C PHE A 128 15.96 15.82 29.22
N LEU A 129 16.63 15.19 30.18
CA LEU A 129 17.07 13.79 30.09
C LEU A 129 16.49 12.89 31.21
N LEU A 130 15.18 12.95 31.40
CA LEU A 130 14.41 11.93 32.12
C LEU A 130 13.16 11.54 31.34
#